data_AF-A0A8X8CHT6-F1
#
_entry.id   AF-A0A8X8CHT6-F1
#
_cell.length_a   1.000
_cell.length_b   1.000
_cell.length_c   1.000
_cell.angle_alpha   90.00
_cell.angle_beta   90.00
_cell.angle_gamma   90.00
#
_symmetry.space_group_name_H-M   'P 1'
#
loop_
_entity.id
_entity.type
_entity.pdbx_description
1 polymer ?
#
loop_
_entity_poly.entity_id
_entity_poly.type
_entity_poly.pdbx_seq_one_letter_code
_entity_poly.pdbx_strand_id
1 'polypeptide(L)'
;MTVARRSLALFQHHDGVASTTRDHVVRDYRIWMHTSLQVLQIFMSKSIELLIGIHHEKFDHSPFQYESEQVRSKYDAQPVLKAINTREGISQSVVLFNPLEKTREEVVMVIIKRHDVTVLDSNWTIVPSQVSPELQHDRNKNFIGKHRLHWKASVHAMGLQTYYVANGFVGCEKAKPTKLKYFSMSNSVSCPAAYACSIIEGGVKKQKLMCSNYGSGAYLFKPNEDAQPIIEAGGHIVLSEGLMVQEVYSRSPGAASLTDGWLEIMLARRLLKDDGRSLGQRGMDNRPTHVISHNLFESIISTSTSDPVSNPPSLSPSLLFHCVGAHLNYPLHAFVAKNPQELSVPSPSRSFSPLAAPLPYDSHIVDFNGRPQCTSVANEPLNLFNMFKGLEVLKAKATSLNLLNEDVEMLGYMDRCLELTLLFYIKSHNLSSRTRTFSRGENIVTSISGIRIVVTGP
;
A
#
# COMPACT_ATOMS: atom_id res chain seq x y z
N MET A 1 -17.90 1.04 -7.10
CA MET A 1 -18.02 0.13 -5.93
C MET A 1 -18.54 -1.26 -6.28
N THR A 2 -19.84 -1.50 -6.51
CA THR A 2 -20.42 -2.86 -6.55
C THR A 2 -19.76 -3.83 -7.55
N VAL A 3 -19.44 -3.40 -8.77
CA VAL A 3 -18.72 -4.24 -9.76
C VAL A 3 -17.37 -4.68 -9.20
N ALA A 4 -16.56 -3.75 -8.67
CA ALA A 4 -15.24 -4.05 -8.11
C ALA A 4 -15.29 -5.05 -6.95
N ARG A 5 -16.27 -4.92 -6.04
CA ARG A 5 -16.49 -5.90 -4.95
C ARG A 5 -16.83 -7.29 -5.50
N ARG A 6 -17.69 -7.38 -6.54
CA ARG A 6 -18.02 -8.65 -7.20
C ARG A 6 -16.82 -9.26 -7.93
N SER A 7 -16.03 -8.46 -8.66
CA SER A 7 -14.83 -8.93 -9.36
C SER A 7 -13.76 -9.46 -8.40
N LEU A 8 -13.54 -8.80 -7.27
CA LEU A 8 -12.60 -9.27 -6.25
C LEU A 8 -13.11 -10.56 -5.57
N ALA A 9 -14.38 -10.60 -5.17
CA ALA A 9 -14.99 -11.79 -4.56
C ALA A 9 -14.99 -12.99 -5.51
N LEU A 10 -15.26 -12.78 -6.80
CA LEU A 10 -15.16 -13.82 -7.83
C LEU A 10 -13.73 -14.33 -8.01
N PHE A 11 -12.71 -13.46 -7.86
CA PHE A 11 -11.31 -13.88 -7.88
C PHE A 11 -10.89 -14.66 -6.64
N GLN A 12 -11.59 -14.53 -5.50
CA GLN A 12 -11.40 -15.39 -4.32
C GLN A 12 -11.99 -16.81 -4.48
N HIS A 13 -12.61 -17.13 -5.63
CA HIS A 13 -12.82 -18.54 -6.00
C HIS A 13 -11.47 -19.28 -5.97
N HIS A 14 -11.45 -20.53 -5.50
CA HIS A 14 -10.20 -21.25 -5.26
C HIS A 14 -9.32 -21.33 -6.52
N ASP A 15 -9.90 -21.60 -7.69
CA ASP A 15 -9.13 -21.64 -8.94
C ASP A 15 -8.71 -20.27 -9.50
N GLY A 16 -9.31 -19.19 -8.99
CA GLY A 16 -8.89 -17.82 -9.27
C GLY A 16 -7.64 -17.47 -8.50
N VAL A 17 -7.73 -17.43 -7.17
CA VAL A 17 -6.64 -16.98 -6.31
C VAL A 17 -5.46 -17.96 -6.28
N ALA A 18 -5.69 -19.27 -6.36
CA ALA A 18 -4.60 -20.25 -6.50
C ALA A 18 -4.03 -20.33 -7.94
N SER A 19 -4.67 -19.66 -8.91
CA SER A 19 -4.32 -19.70 -10.33
C SER A 19 -4.29 -21.13 -10.91
N THR A 20 -5.29 -21.94 -10.56
CA THR A 20 -5.44 -23.35 -10.99
C THR A 20 -6.50 -23.56 -12.08
N THR A 21 -7.02 -22.47 -12.66
CA THR A 21 -7.89 -22.48 -13.86
C THR A 21 -7.11 -22.28 -15.17
N ARG A 22 -7.79 -22.43 -16.32
CA ARG A 22 -7.21 -22.33 -17.67
C ARG A 22 -6.88 -20.89 -18.07
N ASP A 23 -5.87 -20.69 -18.93
CA ASP A 23 -5.34 -19.37 -19.32
C ASP A 23 -6.41 -18.35 -19.75
N HIS A 24 -7.49 -18.79 -20.41
CA HIS A 24 -8.59 -17.91 -20.83
C HIS A 24 -9.43 -17.42 -19.65
N VAL A 25 -9.69 -18.27 -18.65
CA VAL A 25 -10.38 -17.87 -17.41
C VAL A 25 -9.48 -16.98 -16.55
N VAL A 26 -8.18 -17.28 -16.49
CA VAL A 26 -7.18 -16.39 -15.86
C VAL A 26 -7.15 -15.02 -16.55
N ARG A 27 -7.24 -14.97 -17.88
CA ARG A 27 -7.37 -13.72 -18.65
C ARG A 27 -8.65 -12.96 -18.29
N ASP A 28 -9.79 -13.63 -18.16
CA ASP A 28 -11.05 -12.98 -17.80
C ASP A 28 -11.00 -12.41 -16.37
N TYR A 29 -10.48 -13.15 -15.40
CA TYR A 29 -10.22 -12.61 -14.05
C TYR A 29 -9.32 -11.37 -14.08
N ARG A 30 -8.23 -11.41 -14.87
CA ARG A 30 -7.33 -10.25 -15.05
C ARG A 30 -8.07 -9.04 -15.67
N ILE A 31 -8.95 -9.25 -16.65
CA ILE A 31 -9.77 -8.20 -17.25
C ILE A 31 -10.73 -7.59 -16.22
N TRP A 32 -11.52 -8.41 -15.52
CA TRP A 32 -12.47 -7.94 -14.51
C TRP A 32 -11.80 -7.17 -13.36
N MET A 33 -10.66 -7.65 -12.86
CA MET A 33 -9.87 -6.94 -11.86
C MET A 33 -9.29 -5.62 -12.40
N HIS A 34 -8.80 -5.59 -13.63
CA HIS A 34 -8.21 -4.40 -14.24
C HIS A 34 -9.23 -3.28 -14.46
N THR A 35 -10.38 -3.59 -15.06
CA THR A 35 -11.49 -2.63 -15.22
C THR A 35 -12.00 -2.14 -13.87
N SER A 36 -12.07 -3.04 -12.87
CA SER A 36 -12.46 -2.68 -11.50
C SER A 36 -11.47 -1.70 -10.86
N LEU A 37 -10.16 -1.93 -11.02
CA LEU A 37 -9.10 -1.04 -10.53
C LEU A 37 -9.19 0.36 -11.17
N GLN A 38 -9.37 0.44 -12.50
CA GLN A 38 -9.53 1.73 -13.20
C GLN A 38 -10.74 2.51 -12.68
N VAL A 39 -11.90 1.85 -12.49
CA VAL A 39 -13.11 2.49 -11.94
C VAL A 39 -12.89 2.94 -10.49
N LEU A 40 -12.15 2.18 -9.67
CA LEU A 40 -11.78 2.59 -8.31
C LEU A 40 -10.82 3.78 -8.31
N GLN A 41 -9.82 3.82 -9.19
CA GLN A 41 -8.88 4.95 -9.29
C GLN A 41 -9.58 6.26 -9.68
N ILE A 42 -10.55 6.21 -10.60
CA ILE A 42 -11.38 7.36 -10.97
C ILE A 42 -12.25 7.80 -9.79
N PHE A 43 -12.87 6.85 -9.07
CA PHE A 43 -13.68 7.14 -7.89
C PHE A 43 -12.87 7.79 -6.75
N MET A 44 -11.68 7.27 -6.46
CA MET A 44 -10.77 7.83 -5.44
C MET A 44 -10.31 9.24 -5.82
N SER A 45 -9.95 9.49 -7.08
CA SER A 45 -9.53 10.82 -7.54
C SER A 45 -10.62 11.87 -7.31
N LYS A 46 -11.88 11.56 -7.68
CA LYS A 46 -13.04 12.43 -7.42
C LYS A 46 -13.34 12.61 -5.92
N SER A 47 -13.14 11.56 -5.12
CA SER A 47 -13.34 11.64 -3.67
C SER A 47 -12.30 12.53 -3.02
N ILE A 48 -11.03 12.43 -3.43
CA ILE A 48 -9.92 13.24 -2.92
C ILE A 48 -10.15 14.72 -3.22
N GLU A 49 -10.57 15.07 -4.44
CA GLU A 49 -10.90 16.45 -4.81
C GLU A 49 -11.96 17.05 -3.85
N LEU A 50 -13.06 16.34 -3.61
CA LEU A 50 -14.11 16.77 -2.68
C LEU A 50 -13.60 16.89 -1.23
N LEU A 51 -12.77 15.95 -0.78
CA LEU A 51 -12.25 15.92 0.60
C LEU A 51 -11.16 16.97 0.87
N ILE A 52 -10.47 17.49 -0.16
CA ILE A 52 -9.53 18.62 -0.06
C ILE A 52 -10.18 19.98 -0.44
N GLY A 53 -11.50 20.06 -0.47
CA GLY A 53 -12.26 21.30 -0.70
C GLY A 53 -12.31 21.77 -2.16
N ILE A 54 -12.05 20.90 -3.14
CA ILE A 54 -12.26 21.18 -4.56
C ILE A 54 -13.69 20.74 -4.90
N HIS A 55 -14.60 21.70 -4.91
CA HIS A 55 -16.01 21.48 -5.24
C HIS A 55 -16.26 21.76 -6.73
N HIS A 56 -16.72 20.74 -7.44
CA HIS A 56 -17.27 20.87 -8.79
C HIS A 56 -18.78 21.13 -8.70
N GLU A 57 -19.30 22.09 -9.46
CA GLU A 57 -20.75 22.33 -9.52
C GLU A 57 -21.48 21.18 -10.24
N LYS A 58 -22.79 21.02 -9.98
CA LYS A 58 -23.59 19.88 -10.52
C LYS A 58 -23.65 19.81 -12.05
N PHE A 59 -23.30 20.87 -12.75
CA PHE A 59 -23.27 20.96 -14.21
C PHE A 59 -21.85 21.18 -14.77
N ASP A 60 -20.81 21.17 -13.91
CA ASP A 60 -19.44 21.27 -14.40
C ASP A 60 -19.00 19.95 -15.04
N HIS A 61 -18.73 20.00 -16.34
CA HIS A 61 -18.17 18.90 -17.12
C HIS A 61 -16.64 18.85 -17.06
N SER A 62 -15.99 19.69 -16.22
CA SER A 62 -14.54 19.74 -16.11
C SER A 62 -13.92 18.36 -15.80
N PRO A 63 -12.78 18.03 -16.43
CA PRO A 63 -12.07 16.81 -16.12
C PRO A 63 -11.48 16.91 -14.72
N PHE A 64 -11.85 15.95 -13.86
CA PHE A 64 -11.29 15.75 -12.52
C PHE A 64 -9.78 16.00 -12.48
N GLN A 65 -9.31 16.82 -11.55
CA GLN A 65 -7.99 17.46 -11.60
C GLN A 65 -6.84 16.53 -11.21
N TYR A 66 -7.09 15.49 -10.40
CA TYR A 66 -6.07 14.57 -9.89
C TYR A 66 -6.14 13.19 -10.54
N GLU A 67 -5.07 12.43 -10.45
CA GLU A 67 -5.03 11.05 -10.92
C GLU A 67 -4.02 10.21 -10.15
N SER A 68 -4.34 8.94 -9.94
CA SER A 68 -3.42 7.94 -9.35
C SER A 68 -2.08 7.96 -10.07
N GLU A 69 -0.98 8.15 -9.33
CA GLU A 69 0.38 8.18 -9.89
C GLU A 69 0.69 6.85 -10.59
N GLN A 70 0.37 5.74 -9.94
CA GLN A 70 0.48 4.41 -10.50
C GLN A 70 -0.66 4.16 -11.49
N VAL A 71 -0.33 3.89 -12.74
CA VAL A 71 -1.27 3.49 -13.79
C VAL A 71 -0.91 2.15 -14.40
N ARG A 72 -1.90 1.50 -15.02
CA ARG A 72 -1.73 0.24 -15.76
C ARG A 72 -2.46 0.37 -17.09
N SER A 73 -1.77 0.12 -18.20
CA SER A 73 -2.33 0.35 -19.55
C SER A 73 -3.24 -0.76 -20.05
N LYS A 74 -2.98 -2.01 -19.62
CA LYS A 74 -3.77 -3.22 -19.93
C LYS A 74 -3.71 -4.20 -18.76
N TYR A 75 -4.63 -5.17 -18.74
CA TYR A 75 -4.74 -6.19 -17.70
C TYR A 75 -3.50 -7.09 -17.53
N ASP A 76 -2.64 -7.16 -18.56
CA ASP A 76 -1.40 -7.96 -18.58
C ASP A 76 -0.11 -7.11 -18.56
N ALA A 77 -0.21 -5.78 -18.64
CA ALA A 77 0.92 -4.86 -18.51
C ALA A 77 1.44 -4.81 -17.05
N GLN A 78 2.65 -4.32 -16.81
CA GLN A 78 3.07 -3.92 -15.46
C GLN A 78 2.39 -2.60 -15.04
N PRO A 79 2.25 -2.33 -13.73
CA PRO A 79 2.03 -0.97 -13.24
C PRO A 79 3.24 -0.08 -13.59
N VAL A 80 2.98 1.20 -13.84
CA VAL A 80 4.00 2.22 -14.15
C VAL A 80 3.63 3.50 -13.39
N LEU A 81 4.61 4.08 -12.69
CA LEU A 81 4.47 5.38 -12.03
C LEU A 81 4.63 6.54 -13.03
N LYS A 82 3.81 7.57 -12.90
CA LYS A 82 3.82 8.76 -13.78
C LYS A 82 4.96 9.71 -13.42
N ALA A 83 5.74 10.09 -14.43
CA ALA A 83 6.90 10.97 -14.26
C ALA A 83 6.50 12.46 -14.27
N ILE A 84 6.50 13.08 -13.09
CA ILE A 84 6.31 14.52 -12.87
C ILE A 84 7.37 15.32 -13.63
N ASN A 85 6.97 16.47 -14.19
CA ASN A 85 7.81 17.27 -15.09
C ASN A 85 7.70 18.78 -14.79
N THR A 86 8.12 19.16 -13.59
CA THR A 86 8.22 20.55 -13.14
C THR A 86 9.33 21.30 -13.88
N ARG A 87 8.97 22.38 -14.57
CA ARG A 87 9.93 23.37 -15.09
C ARG A 87 10.20 24.42 -14.02
N GLU A 88 11.20 25.26 -14.27
CA GLU A 88 11.46 26.45 -13.46
C GLU A 88 10.21 27.36 -13.39
N GLY A 89 9.92 27.90 -12.20
CA GLY A 89 8.71 28.69 -11.92
C GLY A 89 7.43 27.87 -11.68
N ILE A 90 7.51 26.53 -11.76
CA ILE A 90 6.35 25.64 -11.77
C ILE A 90 6.38 24.61 -10.62
N SER A 91 5.21 24.36 -10.04
CA SER A 91 4.94 23.30 -9.07
C SER A 91 3.95 22.25 -9.62
N GLN A 92 4.02 21.04 -9.04
CA GLN A 92 3.08 19.95 -9.25
C GLN A 92 2.57 19.47 -7.88
N SER A 93 1.25 19.52 -7.68
CA SER A 93 0.60 19.01 -6.47
C SER A 93 0.58 17.47 -6.46
N VAL A 94 0.93 16.89 -5.31
CA VAL A 94 0.87 15.46 -5.01
C VAL A 94 0.10 15.28 -3.69
N VAL A 95 -1.05 14.61 -3.74
CA VAL A 95 -1.85 14.27 -2.56
C VAL A 95 -1.58 12.83 -2.18
N LEU A 96 -1.22 12.61 -0.91
CA LEU A 96 -1.04 11.29 -0.32
C LEU A 96 -2.28 10.94 0.50
N PHE A 97 -2.90 9.81 0.20
CA PHE A 97 -3.97 9.23 1.00
C PHE A 97 -3.44 8.11 1.90
N ASN A 98 -3.70 8.23 3.20
CA ASN A 98 -3.43 7.20 4.19
C ASN A 98 -4.71 6.39 4.48
N PRO A 99 -4.80 5.12 4.08
CA PRO A 99 -5.94 4.28 4.40
C PRO A 99 -5.96 3.81 5.86
N LEU A 100 -4.86 3.90 6.61
CA LEU A 100 -4.73 3.41 7.98
C LEU A 100 -5.16 4.45 9.02
N GLU A 101 -5.64 3.99 10.16
CA GLU A 101 -6.19 4.78 11.28
C GLU A 101 -5.11 5.32 12.22
N LYS A 102 -3.85 5.21 11.81
CA LYS A 102 -2.67 5.69 12.54
C LYS A 102 -2.01 6.77 11.68
N THR A 103 -1.50 7.83 12.30
CA THR A 103 -0.70 8.82 11.58
C THR A 103 0.57 8.14 11.06
N ARG A 104 0.78 8.20 9.74
CA ARG A 104 1.82 7.46 9.04
C ARG A 104 2.97 8.40 8.68
N GLU A 105 4.11 8.15 9.31
CA GLU A 105 5.39 8.75 8.93
C GLU A 105 6.19 7.75 8.10
N GLU A 106 6.49 8.10 6.85
CA GLU A 106 7.11 7.17 5.90
C GLU A 106 7.90 7.94 4.83
N VAL A 107 8.98 7.34 4.31
CA VAL A 107 9.65 7.90 3.13
C VAL A 107 8.88 7.45 1.88
N VAL A 108 8.15 8.39 1.27
CA VAL A 108 7.45 8.17 0.01
C VAL A 108 8.36 8.43 -1.18
N MET A 109 7.99 7.89 -2.34
CA MET A 109 8.76 8.01 -3.58
C MET A 109 7.84 8.30 -4.76
N VAL A 110 8.19 9.29 -5.60
CA VAL A 110 7.53 9.57 -6.89
C VAL A 110 8.55 9.71 -8.02
N ILE A 111 8.12 9.47 -9.26
CA ILE A 111 9.01 9.63 -10.43
C ILE A 111 9.05 11.09 -10.91
N ILE A 112 10.25 11.62 -11.15
CA ILE A 112 10.49 12.96 -11.72
C ILE A 112 11.37 12.88 -12.99
N LYS A 113 11.16 13.80 -13.93
CA LYS A 113 11.98 13.90 -15.18
C LYS A 113 13.25 14.73 -15.05
N ARG A 114 13.40 15.50 -13.98
CA ARG A 114 14.54 16.39 -13.71
C ARG A 114 14.88 16.31 -12.24
N HIS A 115 16.16 16.18 -11.89
CA HIS A 115 16.59 16.01 -10.49
C HIS A 115 16.70 17.31 -9.69
N ASP A 116 16.56 18.48 -10.33
CA ASP A 116 16.87 19.79 -9.76
C ASP A 116 15.66 20.45 -9.06
N VAL A 117 14.86 19.63 -8.37
CA VAL A 117 13.59 20.00 -7.72
C VAL A 117 13.71 20.20 -6.21
N THR A 118 12.67 20.77 -5.60
CA THR A 118 12.44 20.87 -4.14
C THR A 118 11.09 20.23 -3.81
N VAL A 119 10.92 19.70 -2.60
CA VAL A 119 9.62 19.30 -2.05
C VAL A 119 9.16 20.33 -1.01
N LEU A 120 7.91 20.76 -1.10
CA LEU A 120 7.26 21.65 -0.14
C LEU A 120 6.03 20.95 0.49
N ASP A 121 5.70 21.26 1.74
CA ASP A 121 4.49 20.78 2.42
C ASP A 121 3.25 21.62 2.06
N SER A 122 2.10 21.32 2.68
CA SER A 122 0.84 22.08 2.50
C SER A 122 0.91 23.52 2.98
N ASN A 123 1.94 23.88 3.74
CA ASN A 123 2.18 25.21 4.30
C ASN A 123 3.32 25.93 3.55
N TRP A 124 3.71 25.43 2.37
CA TRP A 124 4.80 25.92 1.54
C TRP A 124 6.19 25.91 2.22
N THR A 125 6.35 25.09 3.27
CA THR A 125 7.61 24.91 4.00
C THR A 125 8.45 23.82 3.34
N ILE A 126 9.77 24.01 3.30
CA ILE A 126 10.73 23.10 2.65
C ILE A 126 10.77 21.76 3.39
N VAL A 127 10.55 20.67 2.66
CA VAL A 127 10.75 19.31 3.15
C VAL A 127 12.10 18.79 2.63
N PRO A 128 13.02 18.36 3.53
CA PRO A 128 14.25 17.70 3.12
C PRO A 128 13.95 16.53 2.18
N SER A 129 14.68 16.44 1.08
CA SER A 129 14.41 15.47 0.02
C SER A 129 15.69 14.95 -0.62
N GLN A 130 15.59 13.73 -1.16
CA GLN A 130 16.66 12.95 -1.76
C GLN A 130 16.25 12.56 -3.19
N VAL A 131 17.21 12.45 -4.10
CA VAL A 131 16.95 11.99 -5.47
C VAL A 131 17.89 10.85 -5.85
N SER A 132 17.34 9.74 -6.33
CA SER A 132 18.09 8.56 -6.83
C SER A 132 17.73 8.29 -8.30
N PRO A 133 18.54 7.57 -9.09
CA PRO A 133 18.20 7.27 -10.47
C PRO A 133 17.01 6.30 -10.56
N GLU A 134 16.20 6.46 -11.60
CA GLU A 134 15.32 5.39 -12.06
C GLU A 134 16.13 4.45 -12.95
N LEU A 135 16.29 3.19 -12.50
CA LEU A 135 17.14 2.19 -13.14
C LEU A 135 16.30 1.08 -13.76
N GLN A 136 16.54 0.79 -15.04
CA GLN A 136 15.92 -0.32 -15.75
C GLN A 136 16.95 -1.42 -15.99
N HIS A 137 16.59 -2.66 -15.68
CA HIS A 137 17.45 -3.81 -15.94
C HIS A 137 17.29 -4.28 -17.40
N ASP A 138 17.94 -3.55 -18.32
CA ASP A 138 18.06 -3.90 -19.74
C ASP A 138 19.53 -3.88 -20.19
N ARG A 139 19.90 -4.78 -21.09
CA ARG A 139 21.30 -5.17 -21.37
C ARG A 139 22.21 -4.04 -21.83
N ASN A 140 21.65 -2.96 -22.39
CA ASN A 140 22.42 -1.89 -23.03
C ASN A 140 22.27 -0.51 -22.36
N LYS A 141 21.27 -0.28 -21.48
CA LYS A 141 21.01 1.03 -20.86
C LYS A 141 20.36 0.91 -19.47
N ASN A 142 21.18 0.98 -18.43
CA ASN A 142 20.70 0.90 -17.05
C ASN A 142 19.93 2.14 -16.58
N PHE A 143 20.16 3.33 -17.15
CA PHE A 143 19.53 4.59 -16.74
C PHE A 143 18.68 5.20 -17.85
N ILE A 144 17.44 5.58 -17.53
CA ILE A 144 16.42 5.98 -18.52
C ILE A 144 16.08 7.48 -18.55
N GLY A 145 16.93 8.34 -17.97
CA GLY A 145 16.70 9.79 -17.95
C GLY A 145 15.51 10.21 -17.08
N LYS A 146 15.22 9.43 -16.03
CA LYS A 146 14.24 9.73 -14.98
C LYS A 146 14.89 9.52 -13.62
N HIS A 147 14.30 10.11 -12.59
CA HIS A 147 14.78 10.00 -11.23
C HIS A 147 13.63 9.68 -10.28
N ARG A 148 13.97 9.17 -9.10
CA ARG A 148 13.05 8.84 -8.01
C ARG A 148 13.26 9.84 -6.88
N LEU A 149 12.26 10.66 -6.62
CA LEU A 149 12.24 11.69 -5.59
C LEU A 149 11.72 11.10 -4.29
N HIS A 150 12.51 11.21 -3.23
CA HIS A 150 12.20 10.66 -1.91
C HIS A 150 12.09 11.79 -0.89
N TRP A 151 11.07 11.75 -0.04
CA TRP A 151 10.94 12.62 1.14
C TRP A 151 10.17 11.92 2.24
N LYS A 152 10.42 12.31 3.51
CA LYS A 152 9.59 11.85 4.63
C LYS A 152 8.25 12.58 4.58
N ALA A 153 7.18 11.86 4.30
CA ALA A 153 5.82 12.32 4.47
C ALA A 153 5.33 12.05 5.90
N SER A 154 4.37 12.86 6.36
CA SER A 154 3.60 12.63 7.57
C SER A 154 2.13 12.82 7.23
N VAL A 155 1.36 11.74 7.23
CA VAL A 155 -0.04 11.72 6.76
C VAL A 155 -0.96 11.29 7.90
N HIS A 156 -1.96 12.13 8.20
CA HIS A 156 -2.92 11.88 9.27
C HIS A 156 -3.65 10.53 9.15
N ALA A 157 -4.11 10.00 10.29
CA ALA A 157 -4.98 8.83 10.37
C ALA A 157 -6.24 8.97 9.48
N MET A 158 -6.46 8.00 8.57
CA MET A 158 -7.47 7.99 7.50
C MET A 158 -7.45 9.25 6.60
N GLY A 159 -6.33 9.98 6.57
CA GLY A 159 -6.26 11.36 6.09
C GLY A 159 -5.69 11.55 4.69
N LEU A 160 -5.77 12.80 4.23
CA LEU A 160 -5.12 13.30 3.01
C LEU A 160 -4.11 14.38 3.40
N GLN A 161 -2.92 14.35 2.78
CA GLN A 161 -1.91 15.38 2.92
C GLN A 161 -1.37 15.78 1.55
N THR A 162 -1.39 17.09 1.24
CA THR A 162 -0.77 17.63 0.02
C THR A 162 0.70 17.99 0.25
N TYR A 163 1.51 17.66 -0.75
CA TYR A 163 2.88 18.11 -0.96
C TYR A 163 3.01 18.69 -2.37
N TYR A 164 4.02 19.54 -2.60
CA TYR A 164 4.32 20.13 -3.90
C TYR A 164 5.75 19.78 -4.33
N VAL A 165 5.89 19.20 -5.51
CA VAL A 165 7.19 19.12 -6.19
C VAL A 165 7.36 20.42 -6.98
N ALA A 166 8.47 21.13 -6.81
CA ALA A 166 8.69 22.44 -7.44
C ALA A 166 10.10 22.57 -8.05
N ASN A 167 10.27 23.46 -9.03
CA ASN A 167 11.58 23.89 -9.51
C ASN A 167 11.61 25.42 -9.65
N GLY A 168 12.73 26.05 -9.32
CA GLY A 168 12.90 27.51 -9.31
C GLY A 168 12.38 28.24 -8.06
N PHE A 169 12.08 27.54 -6.97
CA PHE A 169 11.71 28.21 -5.71
C PHE A 169 12.96 28.86 -5.08
N VAL A 170 12.93 30.19 -4.93
CA VAL A 170 14.08 30.99 -4.48
C VAL A 170 14.40 30.68 -3.02
N GLY A 171 15.69 30.50 -2.71
CA GLY A 171 16.17 30.21 -1.34
C GLY A 171 16.02 28.77 -0.87
N CYS A 172 15.55 27.84 -1.71
CA CYS A 172 15.41 26.42 -1.36
C CYS A 172 16.67 25.58 -1.58
N GLU A 173 16.93 24.63 -0.69
CA GLU A 173 17.81 23.49 -1.00
C GLU A 173 17.12 22.54 -1.99
N LYS A 174 17.80 22.20 -3.09
CA LYS A 174 17.35 21.17 -4.03
C LYS A 174 17.57 19.76 -3.47
N ALA A 175 16.76 18.80 -3.93
CA ALA A 175 16.81 17.40 -3.52
C ALA A 175 18.22 16.82 -3.69
N LYS A 176 18.75 16.20 -2.62
CA LYS A 176 20.16 15.81 -2.52
C LYS A 176 20.42 14.48 -3.26
N PRO A 177 21.32 14.43 -4.27
CA PRO A 177 21.58 13.20 -5.03
C PRO A 177 22.20 12.08 -4.18
N THR A 178 21.73 10.84 -4.39
CA THR A 178 22.32 9.64 -3.77
C THR A 178 23.73 9.35 -4.28
N LYS A 179 24.56 8.74 -3.44
CA LYS A 179 25.77 8.05 -3.90
C LYS A 179 25.39 6.68 -4.43
N LEU A 180 25.99 6.28 -5.55
CA LEU A 180 25.73 4.99 -6.18
C LEU A 180 26.91 4.06 -5.95
N LYS A 181 26.62 2.85 -5.49
CA LYS A 181 27.60 1.78 -5.34
C LYS A 181 27.28 0.65 -6.32
N TYR A 182 28.28 0.24 -7.08
CA TYR A 182 28.16 -0.80 -8.10
C TYR A 182 28.97 -2.03 -7.71
N PHE A 183 28.32 -3.18 -7.68
CA PHE A 183 28.98 -4.47 -7.78
C PHE A 183 28.82 -4.98 -9.21
N SER A 184 29.94 -5.28 -9.86
CA SER A 184 29.96 -5.76 -11.24
C SER A 184 31.16 -6.67 -11.49
N MET A 185 30.94 -7.75 -12.23
CA MET A 185 32.02 -8.62 -12.71
C MET A 185 32.59 -8.16 -14.07
N SER A 186 32.04 -7.09 -14.65
CA SER A 186 32.50 -6.46 -15.89
C SER A 186 32.49 -4.93 -15.79
N ASN A 187 33.50 -4.27 -16.35
CA ASN A 187 33.70 -2.82 -16.21
C ASN A 187 32.79 -1.97 -17.12
N SER A 188 31.63 -2.48 -17.53
CA SER A 188 30.77 -1.92 -18.58
C SER A 188 29.63 -1.02 -18.07
N VAL A 189 29.56 -0.69 -16.78
CA VAL A 189 28.46 0.10 -16.20
C VAL A 189 28.83 1.58 -16.14
N SER A 190 28.16 2.40 -16.96
CA SER A 190 28.35 3.85 -16.96
C SER A 190 27.65 4.55 -15.80
N CYS A 191 28.40 5.41 -15.10
CA CYS A 191 27.87 6.30 -14.07
C CYS A 191 26.99 7.39 -14.71
N PRO A 192 25.74 7.62 -14.29
CA PRO A 192 24.92 8.72 -14.82
C PRO A 192 25.40 10.06 -14.23
N ALA A 193 25.66 11.05 -15.09
CA ALA A 193 26.39 12.28 -14.74
C ALA A 193 25.80 13.16 -13.62
N ALA A 194 24.55 12.92 -13.19
CA ALA A 194 23.93 13.60 -12.04
C ALA A 194 24.28 12.98 -10.67
N TYR A 195 25.12 11.92 -10.63
CA TYR A 195 25.42 11.14 -9.43
C TYR A 195 26.90 10.86 -9.27
N ALA A 196 27.34 10.70 -8.01
CA ALA A 196 28.66 10.17 -7.69
C ALA A 196 28.61 8.64 -7.58
N CYS A 197 29.56 7.94 -8.20
CA CYS A 197 29.60 6.48 -8.28
C CYS A 197 30.87 5.89 -7.67
N SER A 198 30.76 4.68 -7.11
CA SER A 198 31.87 3.92 -6.50
C SER A 198 31.64 2.41 -6.61
N ILE A 199 32.66 1.60 -6.31
CA ILE A 199 32.63 0.13 -6.43
C ILE A 199 32.40 -0.51 -5.05
N ILE A 200 31.71 -1.65 -5.00
CA ILE A 200 31.55 -2.47 -3.78
C ILE A 200 32.61 -3.57 -3.76
N GLU A 201 33.47 -3.55 -2.74
CA GLU A 201 34.33 -4.68 -2.37
C GLU A 201 33.62 -5.51 -1.28
N GLY A 202 33.53 -6.83 -1.50
CA GLY A 202 32.78 -7.76 -0.64
C GLY A 202 31.33 -7.98 -1.07
N GLY A 203 30.92 -9.24 -1.22
CA GLY A 203 29.61 -9.62 -1.78
C GLY A 203 28.56 -9.98 -0.73
N VAL A 204 27.34 -9.45 -0.87
CA VAL A 204 26.17 -9.92 -0.11
C VAL A 204 25.72 -11.28 -0.63
N LYS A 205 25.71 -12.32 0.22
CA LYS A 205 25.24 -13.67 -0.12
C LYS A 205 23.71 -13.76 -0.21
N LYS A 206 23.09 -13.12 -1.21
CA LYS A 206 21.75 -13.49 -1.68
C LYS A 206 21.88 -14.50 -2.82
N GLN A 207 21.46 -15.74 -2.60
CA GLN A 207 21.49 -16.80 -3.61
C GLN A 207 20.10 -16.95 -4.25
N LYS A 208 20.07 -17.23 -5.56
CA LYS A 208 18.85 -17.51 -6.32
C LYS A 208 18.89 -18.98 -6.72
N LEU A 209 17.88 -19.76 -6.35
CA LEU A 209 17.84 -21.20 -6.59
C LEU A 209 16.78 -21.57 -7.65
N MET A 210 16.90 -22.77 -8.23
CA MET A 210 15.94 -23.34 -9.19
C MET A 210 15.81 -24.85 -9.00
N CYS A 211 14.60 -25.33 -8.76
CA CYS A 211 14.25 -26.74 -8.91
C CYS A 211 13.93 -27.05 -10.38
N SER A 212 14.37 -28.20 -10.89
CA SER A 212 13.92 -28.76 -12.16
C SER A 212 12.86 -29.85 -11.93
N ASN A 213 11.92 -30.05 -12.85
CA ASN A 213 10.92 -31.11 -12.68
C ASN A 213 10.19 -31.55 -13.97
N TYR A 214 9.71 -32.79 -13.96
CA TYR A 214 8.80 -33.42 -14.91
C TYR A 214 7.43 -33.82 -14.33
N GLY A 215 7.17 -33.63 -13.02
CA GLY A 215 5.94 -34.05 -12.32
C GLY A 215 5.18 -32.96 -11.53
N SER A 216 5.66 -31.70 -11.52
CA SER A 216 4.92 -30.55 -10.97
C SER A 216 3.91 -30.00 -11.96
N GLY A 217 2.84 -29.39 -11.45
CA GLY A 217 1.83 -28.66 -12.22
C GLY A 217 1.22 -27.52 -11.41
N ALA A 218 -0.01 -27.12 -11.74
CA ALA A 218 -0.66 -25.95 -11.12
C ALA A 218 -0.99 -26.17 -9.63
N TYR A 219 -1.26 -27.42 -9.23
CA TYR A 219 -1.57 -27.80 -7.85
C TYR A 219 -0.35 -28.41 -7.16
N LEU A 220 0.40 -29.27 -7.86
CA LEU A 220 1.43 -30.11 -7.25
C LEU A 220 2.83 -29.50 -7.41
N PHE A 221 3.49 -29.24 -6.28
CA PHE A 221 4.94 -29.05 -6.22
C PHE A 221 5.59 -30.36 -5.77
N LYS A 222 6.44 -30.95 -6.63
CA LYS A 222 7.07 -32.26 -6.44
C LYS A 222 8.53 -32.29 -6.94
N PRO A 223 9.42 -31.42 -6.44
CA PRO A 223 10.79 -31.30 -6.97
C PRO A 223 11.49 -32.66 -7.05
N ASN A 224 12.25 -32.89 -8.13
CA ASN A 224 13.03 -34.13 -8.29
C ASN A 224 14.24 -34.18 -7.33
N GLU A 225 14.81 -33.01 -7.06
CA GLU A 225 16.07 -32.76 -6.36
C GLU A 225 15.97 -31.40 -5.65
N ASP A 226 16.89 -31.13 -4.72
CA ASP A 226 17.00 -29.84 -4.03
C ASP A 226 17.26 -28.67 -4.98
N ALA A 227 16.98 -27.45 -4.51
CA ALA A 227 16.98 -26.25 -5.34
C ALA A 227 18.41 -25.82 -5.74
N GLN A 228 18.77 -26.00 -7.01
CA GLN A 228 20.13 -25.76 -7.50
C GLN A 228 20.44 -24.27 -7.70
N PRO A 229 21.66 -23.78 -7.36
CA PRO A 229 22.03 -22.37 -7.54
C PRO A 229 22.05 -21.88 -8.99
N ILE A 230 21.24 -20.85 -9.30
CA ILE A 230 21.35 -20.07 -10.53
C ILE A 230 22.47 -19.02 -10.37
N ILE A 231 23.71 -19.44 -10.53
CA ILE A 231 24.86 -18.53 -10.60
C ILE A 231 24.97 -17.98 -12.03
N GLU A 232 24.18 -16.95 -12.34
CA GLU A 232 24.40 -16.12 -13.53
C GLU A 232 25.64 -15.23 -13.31
N ALA A 233 26.81 -15.73 -13.74
CA ALA A 233 28.03 -14.94 -13.80
C ALA A 233 27.82 -13.72 -14.72
N GLY A 234 27.97 -12.52 -14.19
CA GLY A 234 27.70 -11.25 -14.89
C GLY A 234 26.52 -10.42 -14.36
N GLY A 235 25.82 -10.88 -13.32
CA GLY A 235 24.79 -10.07 -12.66
C GLY A 235 25.35 -8.79 -12.01
N HIS A 236 24.81 -7.62 -12.39
CA HIS A 236 25.13 -6.34 -11.74
C HIS A 236 24.21 -6.10 -10.53
N ILE A 237 24.77 -5.69 -9.40
CA ILE A 237 24.00 -5.12 -8.27
C ILE A 237 24.32 -3.63 -8.19
N VAL A 238 23.28 -2.79 -8.24
CA VAL A 238 23.39 -1.36 -7.95
C VAL A 238 22.71 -1.11 -6.61
N LEU A 239 23.46 -0.53 -5.69
CA LEU A 239 23.00 -0.16 -4.35
C LEU A 239 23.02 1.37 -4.29
N SER A 240 21.83 1.96 -4.07
CA SER A 240 21.68 3.40 -3.91
C SER A 240 21.78 3.75 -2.42
N GLU A 241 22.75 4.60 -2.08
CA GLU A 241 22.93 5.10 -0.71
C GLU A 241 22.54 6.58 -0.63
N GLY A 242 21.59 6.88 0.23
CA GLY A 242 21.23 8.24 0.58
C GLY A 242 20.77 8.35 2.03
N LEU A 243 20.55 9.58 2.48
CA LEU A 243 20.20 9.93 3.86
C LEU A 243 18.84 9.35 4.31
N MET A 244 17.94 9.03 3.38
CA MET A 244 16.56 8.61 3.66
C MET A 244 16.25 7.14 3.36
N VAL A 245 16.91 6.55 2.36
CA VAL A 245 16.65 5.15 1.94
C VAL A 245 17.94 4.52 1.41
N GLN A 246 18.13 3.24 1.75
CA GLN A 246 19.06 2.31 1.12
C GLN A 246 18.24 1.21 0.43
N GLU A 247 18.48 0.98 -0.87
CA GLU A 247 17.60 0.12 -1.69
C GLU A 247 18.32 -1.10 -2.28
N VAL A 248 17.66 -2.26 -2.25
CA VAL A 248 18.15 -3.52 -2.84
C VAL A 248 16.99 -4.31 -3.46
N TYR A 249 17.07 -4.62 -4.76
CA TYR A 249 15.99 -5.29 -5.49
C TYR A 249 16.01 -6.83 -5.30
N SER A 250 14.89 -7.40 -4.82
CA SER A 250 14.60 -8.85 -4.89
C SER A 250 13.09 -9.13 -4.80
N ARG A 251 12.61 -10.08 -5.61
CA ARG A 251 11.21 -10.59 -5.69
C ARG A 251 11.02 -11.76 -4.71
N SER A 252 9.80 -12.06 -4.20
CA SER A 252 9.29 -13.45 -3.97
C SER A 252 7.88 -13.61 -3.34
N PRO A 253 7.09 -14.66 -3.72
CA PRO A 253 5.99 -15.23 -2.92
C PRO A 253 6.16 -16.73 -2.52
N GLY A 254 5.55 -17.16 -1.41
CA GLY A 254 5.43 -18.57 -0.99
C GLY A 254 6.70 -19.17 -0.35
N ALA A 255 6.72 -19.33 0.97
CA ALA A 255 7.94 -19.58 1.76
C ALA A 255 8.08 -20.99 2.34
N ALA A 256 9.33 -21.38 2.64
CA ALA A 256 9.71 -22.57 3.40
C ALA A 256 11.00 -22.33 4.20
N SER A 257 11.23 -23.15 5.23
CA SER A 257 12.53 -23.29 5.90
C SER A 257 12.91 -24.77 5.81
N LEU A 258 13.92 -25.09 5.00
CA LEU A 258 14.34 -26.47 4.74
C LEU A 258 15.52 -26.91 5.61
N THR A 259 16.26 -25.94 6.16
CA THR A 259 17.37 -26.14 7.10
C THR A 259 17.42 -24.98 8.11
N ASP A 260 17.93 -25.25 9.30
CA ASP A 260 18.00 -24.27 10.39
C ASP A 260 18.74 -22.99 9.97
N GLY A 261 18.14 -21.84 10.26
CA GLY A 261 18.67 -20.52 9.88
C GLY A 261 18.39 -20.07 8.45
N TRP A 262 17.75 -20.90 7.60
CA TRP A 262 17.39 -20.54 6.22
C TRP A 262 15.90 -20.23 6.05
N LEU A 263 15.60 -19.20 5.26
CA LEU A 263 14.26 -18.88 4.78
C LEU A 263 14.29 -18.76 3.25
N GLU A 264 13.64 -19.70 2.58
CA GLU A 264 13.49 -19.74 1.12
C GLU A 264 12.10 -19.31 0.70
N ILE A 265 11.96 -18.68 -0.47
CA ILE A 265 10.69 -18.15 -0.96
C ILE A 265 10.62 -18.29 -2.51
N MET A 266 9.54 -18.85 -3.06
CA MET A 266 9.43 -19.33 -4.46
C MET A 266 9.04 -18.26 -5.51
N LEU A 267 10.03 -17.53 -6.03
CA LEU A 267 9.87 -16.35 -6.91
C LEU A 267 8.76 -16.46 -7.99
N ALA A 268 8.73 -17.59 -8.69
CA ALA A 268 7.81 -17.96 -9.76
C ALA A 268 7.96 -19.46 -10.07
N ARG A 269 6.93 -20.06 -10.68
CA ARG A 269 6.97 -21.43 -11.23
C ARG A 269 6.61 -21.41 -12.72
N ARG A 270 7.35 -22.16 -13.55
CA ARG A 270 7.05 -22.38 -14.98
C ARG A 270 7.05 -23.88 -15.26
N LEU A 271 5.98 -24.38 -15.85
CA LEU A 271 5.58 -25.78 -15.74
C LEU A 271 5.28 -26.35 -17.13
N LEU A 272 6.14 -27.26 -17.60
CA LEU A 272 6.09 -27.81 -18.96
C LEU A 272 5.05 -28.92 -19.16
N LYS A 273 4.34 -29.33 -18.10
CA LYS A 273 3.36 -30.44 -18.06
C LYS A 273 2.15 -30.06 -17.19
N ASP A 274 1.10 -30.86 -17.31
CA ASP A 274 -0.05 -30.91 -16.38
C ASP A 274 0.25 -31.93 -15.26
N ASP A 275 -0.36 -31.80 -14.09
CA ASP A 275 -0.15 -32.67 -12.91
C ASP A 275 -1.24 -33.73 -12.69
N GLY A 276 -2.13 -33.92 -13.66
CA GLY A 276 -3.21 -34.92 -13.57
C GLY A 276 -4.35 -34.50 -12.64
N ARG A 277 -4.47 -33.21 -12.32
CA ARG A 277 -5.57 -32.64 -11.52
C ARG A 277 -6.64 -31.97 -12.37
N SER A 278 -6.99 -32.61 -13.50
CA SER A 278 -8.09 -32.26 -14.41
C SER A 278 -8.08 -30.89 -15.09
N LEU A 279 -7.12 -30.01 -14.78
CA LEU A 279 -6.91 -28.73 -15.47
C LEU A 279 -6.66 -28.95 -16.97
N GLY A 280 -5.76 -29.87 -17.30
CA GLY A 280 -5.38 -30.23 -18.67
C GLY A 280 -4.47 -29.20 -19.33
N GLN A 281 -3.69 -28.42 -18.57
CA GLN A 281 -2.92 -27.29 -19.09
C GLN A 281 -1.55 -27.13 -18.42
N ARG A 282 -0.56 -26.74 -19.23
CA ARG A 282 0.82 -26.43 -18.81
C ARG A 282 0.88 -25.00 -18.25
N GLY A 283 1.40 -24.83 -17.04
CA GLY A 283 1.59 -23.51 -16.41
C GLY A 283 2.72 -22.70 -17.07
N MET A 284 2.43 -22.08 -18.22
CA MET A 284 3.42 -21.45 -19.11
C MET A 284 3.16 -19.96 -19.40
N ASP A 285 2.11 -19.38 -18.83
CA ASP A 285 1.63 -18.01 -19.12
C ASP A 285 2.46 -16.87 -18.47
N ASN A 286 3.56 -17.24 -17.78
CA ASN A 286 4.35 -16.38 -16.89
C ASN A 286 4.64 -15.00 -17.49
N ARG A 287 4.34 -13.95 -16.74
CA ARG A 287 4.71 -12.57 -17.03
C ARG A 287 5.72 -12.04 -15.99
N PRO A 288 6.44 -10.95 -16.30
CA PRO A 288 7.14 -10.17 -15.29
C PRO A 288 6.20 -9.82 -14.13
N THR A 289 6.77 -9.66 -12.95
CA THR A 289 6.05 -9.27 -11.73
C THR A 289 7.05 -8.69 -10.77
N HIS A 290 6.81 -7.47 -10.32
CA HIS A 290 7.50 -6.90 -9.16
C HIS A 290 6.86 -7.49 -7.91
N VAL A 291 7.68 -7.83 -6.91
CA VAL A 291 7.22 -8.21 -5.58
C VAL A 291 8.13 -7.51 -4.59
N ILE A 292 7.52 -6.92 -3.56
CA ILE A 292 8.18 -6.17 -2.50
C ILE A 292 8.23 -7.07 -1.26
N SER A 293 9.33 -7.04 -0.53
CA SER A 293 9.53 -7.80 0.71
C SER A 293 10.22 -6.91 1.75
N HIS A 294 9.82 -7.04 3.01
CA HIS A 294 10.47 -6.40 4.15
C HIS A 294 11.04 -7.51 5.03
N ASN A 295 12.35 -7.50 5.24
CA ASN A 295 13.04 -8.48 6.07
C ASN A 295 13.27 -7.85 7.45
N LEU A 296 12.44 -8.23 8.42
CA LEU A 296 12.51 -7.73 9.78
C LEU A 296 13.33 -8.70 10.65
N PHE A 297 14.30 -8.16 11.40
CA PHE A 297 15.14 -8.92 12.33
C PHE A 297 15.00 -8.28 13.73
N GLU A 298 14.54 -9.06 14.70
CA GLU A 298 14.19 -8.58 16.04
C GLU A 298 14.84 -9.43 17.13
N SER A 299 15.12 -8.82 18.29
CA SER A 299 15.51 -9.55 19.49
C SER A 299 14.27 -9.85 20.33
N ILE A 300 13.94 -11.14 20.49
CA ILE A 300 12.78 -11.56 21.29
C ILE A 300 13.16 -11.52 22.77
N ILE A 301 12.80 -10.43 23.45
CA ILE A 301 13.00 -10.27 24.90
C ILE A 301 11.84 -10.95 25.65
N SER A 302 11.90 -12.28 25.73
CA SER A 302 10.92 -13.09 26.45
C SER A 302 10.94 -12.78 27.95
N THR A 303 9.83 -12.27 28.48
CA THR A 303 9.65 -11.92 29.91
C THR A 303 8.79 -12.92 30.68
N SER A 304 8.31 -13.99 30.04
CA SER A 304 7.51 -15.05 30.64
C SER A 304 8.39 -16.19 31.22
N THR A 305 8.57 -16.22 32.54
CA THR A 305 9.26 -17.33 33.24
C THR A 305 8.31 -18.51 33.49
N SER A 306 7.99 -19.25 32.43
CA SER A 306 7.13 -20.45 32.46
C SER A 306 7.70 -21.58 31.60
N ASP A 307 7.68 -22.82 32.11
CA ASP A 307 8.30 -23.97 31.45
C ASP A 307 7.75 -24.24 30.03
N PRO A 308 8.62 -24.41 29.01
CA PRO A 308 8.20 -24.58 27.62
C PRO A 308 7.60 -25.97 27.32
N VAL A 309 7.53 -26.86 28.31
CA VAL A 309 7.11 -28.25 28.16
C VAL A 309 5.60 -28.43 28.34
N SER A 310 4.96 -27.64 29.21
CA SER A 310 3.53 -27.81 29.56
C SER A 310 2.56 -27.01 28.70
N ASN A 311 3.00 -25.90 28.11
CA ASN A 311 2.22 -25.11 27.15
C ASN A 311 3.19 -24.52 26.10
N PRO A 312 3.09 -24.87 24.81
CA PRO A 312 3.84 -24.17 23.78
C PRO A 312 3.35 -22.71 23.70
N PRO A 313 4.22 -21.69 23.78
CA PRO A 313 3.80 -20.31 23.73
C PRO A 313 3.18 -19.99 22.38
N SER A 314 2.00 -19.35 22.38
CA SER A 314 1.38 -18.85 21.15
C SER A 314 2.27 -17.76 20.55
N LEU A 315 2.87 -18.04 19.38
CA LEU A 315 3.75 -17.11 18.68
C LEU A 315 2.96 -15.97 18.04
N SER A 316 2.53 -15.02 18.87
CA SER A 316 2.01 -13.72 18.44
C SER A 316 3.12 -12.90 17.78
N PRO A 317 2.89 -12.30 16.59
CA PRO A 317 3.87 -11.40 15.98
C PRO A 317 4.09 -10.14 16.82
N SER A 318 5.25 -9.50 16.66
CA SER A 318 5.55 -8.24 17.32
C SER A 318 4.66 -7.10 16.80
N LEU A 319 4.52 -6.03 17.59
CA LEU A 319 3.80 -4.83 17.16
C LEU A 319 4.44 -4.20 15.91
N LEU A 320 5.77 -4.28 15.78
CA LEU A 320 6.51 -3.80 14.61
C LEU A 320 6.25 -4.67 13.38
N PHE A 321 6.18 -5.99 13.51
CA PHE A 321 5.72 -6.89 12.44
C PHE A 321 4.30 -6.54 11.99
N HIS A 322 3.37 -6.32 12.93
CA HIS A 322 2.01 -5.89 12.61
C HIS A 322 1.98 -4.53 11.87
N CYS A 323 2.78 -3.55 12.30
CA CYS A 323 2.89 -2.25 11.61
C CYS A 323 3.44 -2.38 10.19
N VAL A 324 4.56 -3.12 10.00
CA VAL A 324 5.17 -3.35 8.67
C VAL A 324 4.21 -4.14 7.77
N GLY A 325 3.51 -5.13 8.31
CA GLY A 325 2.47 -5.88 7.60
C GLY A 325 1.28 -5.00 7.18
N ALA A 326 0.83 -4.09 8.03
CA ALA A 326 -0.21 -3.12 7.69
C ALA A 326 0.27 -2.13 6.61
N HIS A 327 1.51 -1.63 6.71
CA HIS A 327 2.10 -0.72 5.72
C HIS A 327 2.22 -1.35 4.32
N LEU A 328 2.48 -2.66 4.25
CA LEU A 328 2.56 -3.44 3.02
C LEU A 328 1.18 -3.72 2.38
N ASN A 329 0.19 -4.11 3.18
CA ASN A 329 -1.15 -4.44 2.68
C ASN A 329 -1.99 -3.19 2.35
N TYR A 330 -1.74 -2.09 3.06
CA TYR A 330 -2.46 -0.82 2.93
C TYR A 330 -1.47 0.33 2.72
N PRO A 331 -0.79 0.42 1.55
CA PRO A 331 0.21 1.45 1.29
C PRO A 331 -0.40 2.86 1.19
N LEU A 332 0.43 3.90 1.33
CA LEU A 332 0.01 5.25 0.96
C LEU A 332 -0.34 5.30 -0.54
N HIS A 333 -1.47 5.92 -0.89
CA HIS A 333 -1.88 6.08 -2.28
C HIS A 333 -1.60 7.51 -2.76
N ALA A 334 -0.68 7.66 -3.72
CA ALA A 334 -0.31 8.95 -4.30
C ALA A 334 -1.19 9.33 -5.49
N PHE A 335 -1.70 10.56 -5.49
CA PHE A 335 -2.49 11.17 -6.57
C PHE A 335 -1.84 12.49 -7.00
N VAL A 336 -1.49 12.59 -8.28
CA VAL A 336 -0.80 13.75 -8.85
C VAL A 336 -1.82 14.62 -9.59
N ALA A 337 -1.73 15.94 -9.46
CA ALA A 337 -2.52 16.85 -10.30
C ALA A 337 -2.12 16.70 -11.79
N LYS A 338 -3.09 16.74 -12.71
CA LYS A 338 -2.86 16.67 -14.15
C LYS A 338 -2.22 17.94 -14.71
N ASN A 339 -2.65 19.08 -14.19
CA ASN A 339 -2.18 20.40 -14.60
C ASN A 339 -1.18 20.93 -13.56
N PRO A 340 0.01 21.40 -13.98
CA PRO A 340 0.91 22.13 -13.09
C PRO A 340 0.33 23.49 -12.66
N GLN A 341 0.87 24.06 -11.58
CA GLN A 341 0.52 25.38 -11.05
C GLN A 341 1.77 26.27 -10.96
N GLU A 342 1.67 27.54 -11.34
CA GLU A 342 2.76 28.52 -11.16
C GLU A 342 3.05 28.77 -9.67
N LEU A 343 4.33 28.97 -9.34
CA LEU A 343 4.78 29.31 -7.98
C LEU A 343 4.31 30.72 -7.52
N SER A 344 3.85 31.54 -8.45
CA SER A 344 3.26 32.87 -8.23
C SER A 344 1.90 32.83 -7.53
N VAL A 345 1.19 31.69 -7.57
CA VAL A 345 -0.17 31.55 -7.07
C VAL A 345 -0.19 30.65 -5.82
N PRO A 346 -0.39 31.20 -4.61
CA PRO A 346 -0.57 30.38 -3.41
C PRO A 346 -1.83 29.52 -3.55
N SER A 347 -1.70 28.19 -3.60
CA SER A 347 -2.85 27.32 -3.35
C SER A 347 -3.07 27.17 -1.84
N PRO A 348 -4.34 27.08 -1.39
CA PRO A 348 -4.65 26.92 0.03
C PRO A 348 -4.10 25.60 0.57
N SER A 349 -3.78 25.57 1.87
CA SER A 349 -3.32 24.37 2.56
C SER A 349 -4.39 23.27 2.48
N ARG A 350 -4.10 22.23 1.69
CA ARG A 350 -5.02 21.12 1.39
C ARG A 350 -4.63 19.91 2.23
N SER A 351 -5.41 19.63 3.26
CA SER A 351 -5.31 18.41 4.07
C SER A 351 -6.69 17.97 4.53
N PHE A 352 -6.83 16.69 4.84
CA PHE A 352 -8.05 16.10 5.40
C PHE A 352 -7.66 15.18 6.57
N SER A 353 -8.32 15.34 7.71
CA SER A 353 -8.04 14.59 8.94
C SER A 353 -9.38 14.19 9.58
N PRO A 354 -9.99 13.08 9.13
CA PRO A 354 -11.35 12.71 9.53
C PRO A 354 -11.43 12.21 10.96
N LEU A 355 -10.42 11.49 11.46
CA LEU A 355 -10.44 10.92 12.80
C LEU A 355 -10.13 11.98 13.87
N ALA A 356 -10.83 11.96 15.00
CA ALA A 356 -10.59 12.87 16.12
C ALA A 356 -9.18 12.70 16.71
N ALA A 357 -8.76 11.45 16.88
CA ALA A 357 -7.40 11.03 17.23
C ALA A 357 -7.05 9.74 16.45
N PRO A 358 -5.76 9.39 16.28
CA PRO A 358 -5.35 8.08 15.79
C PRO A 358 -5.87 6.94 16.67
N LEU A 359 -6.15 5.78 16.08
CA LEU A 359 -6.46 4.56 16.84
C LEU A 359 -5.19 3.89 17.38
N PRO A 360 -5.31 3.03 18.42
CA PRO A 360 -4.26 2.10 18.83
C PRO A 360 -3.70 1.26 17.67
N TYR A 361 -2.44 0.84 17.77
CA TYR A 361 -1.76 0.08 16.71
C TYR A 361 -2.30 -1.36 16.55
N ASP A 362 -2.93 -1.90 17.59
CA ASP A 362 -3.57 -3.22 17.66
C ASP A 362 -5.02 -3.23 17.15
N SER A 363 -5.68 -2.08 16.98
CA SER A 363 -7.02 -1.94 16.41
C SER A 363 -6.98 -1.56 14.93
N HIS A 364 -7.79 -2.19 14.06
CA HIS A 364 -7.80 -1.91 12.60
C HIS A 364 -9.22 -1.80 12.03
N ILE A 365 -9.48 -0.91 11.07
CA ILE A 365 -10.77 -0.83 10.36
C ILE A 365 -10.71 -1.69 9.10
N VAL A 366 -11.26 -2.89 9.19
CA VAL A 366 -11.24 -3.88 8.09
C VAL A 366 -12.08 -3.42 6.90
N ASP A 367 -13.16 -2.67 7.14
CA ASP A 367 -14.03 -2.11 6.09
C ASP A 367 -14.78 -0.85 6.58
N PHE A 368 -14.79 0.18 5.74
CA PHE A 368 -15.56 1.42 5.92
C PHE A 368 -16.50 1.62 4.71
N ASN A 369 -17.81 1.47 4.89
CA ASN A 369 -18.76 1.37 3.76
C ASN A 369 -20.01 2.25 3.91
N GLY A 370 -20.43 2.91 2.83
CA GLY A 370 -21.69 3.67 2.77
C GLY A 370 -22.92 2.80 2.45
N ARG A 371 -24.05 3.02 3.13
CA ARG A 371 -25.38 2.45 2.77
C ARG A 371 -26.53 3.48 2.94
N PRO A 372 -27.62 3.40 2.14
CA PRO A 372 -28.70 4.41 2.15
C PRO A 372 -29.94 4.08 3.02
N GLN A 373 -30.02 2.90 3.66
CA GLN A 373 -31.18 2.46 4.46
C GLN A 373 -30.75 1.45 5.54
N CYS A 374 -31.18 1.57 6.81
CA CYS A 374 -30.88 0.62 7.91
C CYS A 374 -31.92 0.64 9.07
N THR A 375 -32.01 -0.48 9.83
CA THR A 375 -32.76 -0.81 11.08
C THR A 375 -32.16 -0.38 12.45
N SER A 376 -32.96 -0.13 13.50
CA SER A 376 -32.51 0.50 14.77
C SER A 376 -32.65 -0.40 16.03
N VAL A 377 -31.52 -0.85 16.59
CA VAL A 377 -31.32 -1.26 18.02
C VAL A 377 -29.89 -0.85 18.45
N ALA A 378 -29.54 -0.89 19.72
CA ALA A 378 -28.24 -0.53 20.31
C ALA A 378 -28.02 -1.45 21.54
N ASN A 379 -26.91 -1.50 22.30
CA ASN A 379 -25.82 -0.54 22.58
C ASN A 379 -24.43 -1.22 22.29
N GLU A 380 -23.25 -0.97 22.91
CA GLU A 380 -22.76 0.02 23.90
C GLU A 380 -21.29 0.46 23.59
N PRO A 381 -20.29 0.76 24.48
CA PRO A 381 -19.36 1.86 24.19
C PRO A 381 -17.86 1.49 24.08
N LEU A 382 -17.34 1.52 22.86
CA LEU A 382 -16.19 2.39 22.58
C LEU A 382 -16.78 3.77 22.20
N ASN A 383 -16.13 4.91 22.49
CA ASN A 383 -16.71 6.24 22.18
C ASN A 383 -16.60 6.60 20.68
N LEU A 384 -17.22 5.75 19.87
CA LEU A 384 -17.32 5.83 18.41
C LEU A 384 -18.13 7.06 17.97
N PHE A 385 -18.97 7.58 18.87
CA PHE A 385 -19.80 8.77 18.63
C PHE A 385 -19.00 10.03 18.33
N ASN A 386 -17.78 10.14 18.87
CA ASN A 386 -16.85 11.25 18.64
C ASN A 386 -15.63 10.83 17.80
N MET A 387 -15.65 9.66 17.18
CA MET A 387 -14.50 9.12 16.43
C MET A 387 -14.15 9.96 15.20
N PHE A 388 -15.15 10.57 14.55
CA PHE A 388 -14.98 11.35 13.33
C PHE A 388 -15.31 12.83 13.53
N LYS A 389 -14.41 13.72 13.08
CA LYS A 389 -14.60 15.18 13.12
C LYS A 389 -15.72 15.60 12.15
N GLY A 390 -16.64 16.45 12.62
CA GLY A 390 -17.74 17.00 11.81
C GLY A 390 -18.89 16.01 11.49
N LEU A 391 -18.83 14.81 12.04
CA LEU A 391 -19.78 13.71 11.83
C LEU A 391 -20.40 13.32 13.16
N GLU A 392 -21.72 13.52 13.31
CA GLU A 392 -22.45 13.13 14.52
C GLU A 392 -23.05 11.73 14.34
N VAL A 393 -22.65 10.77 15.18
CA VAL A 393 -23.29 9.45 15.22
C VAL A 393 -24.66 9.58 15.90
N LEU A 394 -25.72 9.36 15.13
CA LEU A 394 -27.09 9.31 15.64
C LEU A 394 -27.38 7.97 16.33
N LYS A 395 -26.70 6.89 15.91
CA LYS A 395 -26.89 5.54 16.42
C LYS A 395 -25.75 4.59 16.03
N ALA A 396 -25.43 3.65 16.94
CA ALA A 396 -24.52 2.53 16.72
C ALA A 396 -25.25 1.18 16.98
N LYS A 397 -24.87 0.10 16.28
CA LYS A 397 -25.38 -1.27 16.53
C LYS A 397 -24.35 -2.35 16.18
N ALA A 398 -24.18 -3.35 17.04
CA ALA A 398 -23.37 -4.54 16.78
C ALA A 398 -24.10 -5.54 15.84
N THR A 399 -23.34 -6.21 14.96
CA THR A 399 -23.85 -7.21 13.99
C THR A 399 -22.81 -8.28 13.70
N SER A 400 -23.22 -9.38 13.05
CA SER A 400 -22.29 -10.35 12.46
C SER A 400 -21.39 -9.73 11.39
N LEU A 401 -20.21 -10.33 11.16
CA LEU A 401 -19.24 -9.87 10.16
C LEU A 401 -19.82 -9.64 8.76
N ASN A 402 -20.86 -10.39 8.37
CA ASN A 402 -21.52 -10.26 7.06
C ASN A 402 -22.65 -9.21 7.00
N LEU A 403 -22.94 -8.49 8.11
CA LEU A 403 -24.02 -7.50 8.25
C LEU A 403 -25.44 -8.07 8.07
N LEU A 404 -25.66 -9.37 8.35
CA LEU A 404 -26.96 -10.03 8.18
C LEU A 404 -27.67 -10.36 9.50
N ASN A 405 -26.93 -10.68 10.56
CA ASN A 405 -27.47 -11.06 11.86
C ASN A 405 -27.17 -9.95 12.88
N GLU A 406 -28.14 -9.70 13.74
CA GLU A 406 -28.14 -8.58 14.71
C GLU A 406 -28.20 -9.04 16.18
N ASP A 407 -28.25 -10.36 16.39
CA ASP A 407 -28.33 -11.03 17.68
C ASP A 407 -26.91 -11.38 18.17
N VAL A 408 -26.49 -10.72 19.25
CA VAL A 408 -25.13 -10.84 19.81
C VAL A 408 -24.97 -12.10 20.68
N GLU A 409 -26.07 -12.61 21.25
CA GLU A 409 -26.08 -13.82 22.09
C GLU A 409 -25.98 -15.07 21.22
N MET A 410 -26.79 -15.16 20.16
CA MET A 410 -26.76 -16.27 19.19
C MET A 410 -25.40 -16.40 18.48
N LEU A 411 -24.65 -15.30 18.36
CA LEU A 411 -23.32 -15.28 17.77
C LEU A 411 -22.17 -15.55 18.77
N GLY A 412 -22.48 -15.74 20.06
CA GLY A 412 -21.52 -16.22 21.06
C GLY A 412 -20.44 -15.21 21.48
N TYR A 413 -20.68 -13.90 21.32
CA TYR A 413 -19.67 -12.85 21.54
C TYR A 413 -19.33 -12.56 23.01
N MET A 414 -20.05 -13.13 23.99
CA MET A 414 -19.98 -12.67 25.40
C MET A 414 -18.64 -12.97 26.12
N ASP A 415 -17.90 -14.02 25.73
CA ASP A 415 -16.78 -14.55 26.53
C ASP A 415 -15.38 -14.46 25.87
N ARG A 416 -15.22 -13.83 24.69
CA ARG A 416 -13.93 -13.81 23.97
C ARG A 416 -13.66 -12.50 23.22
N CYS A 417 -12.39 -12.08 23.19
CA CYS A 417 -11.93 -10.98 22.34
C CYS A 417 -12.18 -11.33 20.85
N LEU A 418 -13.07 -10.57 20.20
CA LEU A 418 -13.62 -10.88 18.88
C LEU A 418 -13.75 -9.62 18.01
N GLU A 419 -13.76 -9.81 16.69
CA GLU A 419 -13.93 -8.74 15.70
C GLU A 419 -15.36 -8.16 15.78
N LEU A 420 -15.47 -6.84 15.99
CA LEU A 420 -16.75 -6.15 16.19
C LEU A 420 -17.18 -5.39 14.94
N THR A 421 -18.31 -5.81 14.34
CA THR A 421 -18.95 -5.07 13.24
C THR A 421 -20.01 -4.14 13.79
N LEU A 422 -19.79 -2.84 13.57
CA LEU A 422 -20.57 -1.75 14.13
C LEU A 422 -21.19 -0.88 13.01
N LEU A 423 -22.52 -0.85 12.98
CA LEU A 423 -23.31 -0.08 12.04
C LEU A 423 -23.59 1.32 12.60
N PHE A 424 -23.24 2.37 11.85
CA PHE A 424 -23.33 3.77 12.26
C PHE A 424 -24.27 4.60 11.38
N TYR A 425 -25.14 5.34 12.03
CA TYR A 425 -25.95 6.38 11.42
C TYR A 425 -25.24 7.70 11.64
N ILE A 426 -24.92 8.44 10.58
CA ILE A 426 -24.14 9.67 10.69
C ILE A 426 -24.83 10.84 10.02
N LYS A 427 -24.90 11.96 10.75
CA LYS A 427 -25.28 13.26 10.22
C LYS A 427 -24.04 14.12 9.99
N SER A 428 -23.90 14.65 8.78
CA SER A 428 -22.86 15.63 8.45
C SER A 428 -23.29 17.03 8.88
N HIS A 429 -22.48 17.70 9.69
CA HIS A 429 -22.74 19.07 10.14
C HIS A 429 -22.08 20.09 9.22
N ASN A 430 -22.69 20.37 8.06
CA ASN A 430 -22.24 21.50 7.24
C ASN A 430 -23.34 22.17 6.41
N LEU A 431 -24.24 22.88 7.10
CA LEU A 431 -24.91 24.09 6.61
C LEU A 431 -25.53 24.86 7.81
N SER A 432 -24.71 25.68 8.46
CA SER A 432 -25.05 26.69 9.48
C SER A 432 -26.09 26.33 10.57
N SER A 433 -25.62 25.97 11.78
CA SER A 433 -25.75 26.87 12.97
C SER A 433 -25.44 26.19 14.32
N ARG A 434 -24.92 27.01 15.25
CA ARG A 434 -24.88 26.91 16.73
C ARG A 434 -24.72 25.55 17.42
N THR A 435 -23.64 25.47 18.19
CA THR A 435 -23.35 24.48 19.24
C THR A 435 -24.46 24.31 20.29
N ARG A 436 -24.62 23.07 20.77
CA ARG A 436 -25.02 22.74 22.14
C ARG A 436 -24.05 21.72 22.71
N THR A 437 -23.69 21.86 23.98
CA THR A 437 -22.86 20.92 24.74
C THR A 437 -23.73 19.89 25.47
N PHE A 438 -23.23 18.66 25.58
CA PHE A 438 -23.71 17.65 26.52
C PHE A 438 -22.53 17.01 27.26
N SER A 439 -22.79 16.44 28.43
CA SER A 439 -21.79 16.19 29.48
C SER A 439 -21.24 14.76 29.52
N ARG A 440 -20.03 14.64 30.12
CA ARG A 440 -19.30 13.41 30.52
C ARG A 440 -20.13 12.13 30.67
N GLY A 441 -19.62 11.05 30.08
CA GLY A 441 -19.78 9.65 30.51
C GLY A 441 -18.39 9.01 30.69
N GLU A 442 -18.31 7.85 31.33
CA GLU A 442 -17.06 7.29 31.88
C GLU A 442 -16.30 6.31 30.94
N ASN A 443 -15.10 5.90 31.36
CA ASN A 443 -14.18 5.07 30.57
C ASN A 443 -14.43 3.56 30.79
N ILE A 444 -14.34 2.77 29.73
CA ILE A 444 -14.30 1.29 29.76
C ILE A 444 -13.10 0.81 28.94
N VAL A 445 -12.48 -0.31 29.33
CA VAL A 445 -11.22 -0.82 28.77
C VAL A 445 -11.40 -2.24 28.24
N THR A 446 -11.30 -2.42 26.93
CA THR A 446 -11.21 -3.72 26.24
C THR A 446 -10.29 -3.61 25.02
N SER A 447 -9.49 -4.65 24.73
CA SER A 447 -8.64 -4.72 23.54
C SER A 447 -9.44 -5.20 22.32
N ILE A 448 -9.54 -4.37 21.28
CA ILE A 448 -10.34 -4.65 20.08
C ILE A 448 -9.42 -4.74 18.87
N SER A 449 -9.32 -5.93 18.26
CA SER A 449 -8.42 -6.22 17.13
C SER A 449 -8.95 -5.73 15.78
N GLY A 450 -10.27 -5.73 15.59
CA GLY A 450 -10.90 -5.37 14.33
C GLY A 450 -12.24 -4.68 14.53
N ILE A 451 -12.42 -3.54 13.85
CA ILE A 451 -13.68 -2.80 13.79
C ILE A 451 -14.14 -2.76 12.33
N ARG A 452 -15.42 -3.03 12.07
CA ARG A 452 -16.04 -2.75 10.75
C ARG A 452 -17.06 -1.64 10.92
N ILE A 453 -16.95 -0.58 10.12
CA ILE A 453 -17.73 0.65 10.23
C ILE A 453 -18.61 0.80 8.99
N VAL A 454 -19.93 0.81 9.14
CA VAL A 454 -20.85 1.10 8.04
C VAL A 454 -21.55 2.42 8.31
N VAL A 455 -21.40 3.40 7.42
CA VAL A 455 -21.96 4.74 7.57
C VAL A 455 -23.22 4.89 6.72
N THR A 456 -24.33 5.28 7.36
CA THR A 456 -25.57 5.66 6.66
C THR A 456 -25.89 7.13 6.89
N GLY A 457 -25.97 7.90 5.81
CA GLY A 457 -26.53 9.25 5.80
C GLY A 457 -27.89 9.29 5.08
N PRO A 458 -28.67 10.36 5.25
CA PRO A 458 -29.85 10.66 4.44
C PRO A 458 -29.46 11.10 3.00
#